data_AF-A0A5F9CTA2-F1
#
_entry.id   AF-A0A5F9CTA2-F1
#
_cell.length_a   1.000
_cell.length_b   1.000
_cell.length_c   1.000
_cell.angle_alpha   90.00
_cell.angle_beta   90.00
_cell.angle_gamma   90.00
#
_symmetry.space_group_name_H-M   'P 1'
#
loop_
_entity.id
_entity.type
_entity.pdbx_description
1 polymer ?
#
loop_
_entity_poly.entity_id
_entity_poly.type
_entity_poly.pdbx_seq_one_letter_code
_entity_poly.pdbx_strand_id
1 'polypeptide(L)'
;MDQTQRRMLGQPSAIPASQPTKKRTSIISFFSKVSGRLRFQKREPLKNVFCLLAERARDPSAKKRHMAMRGLGTMAREAPDKVRKYKKAVLALLVHGLYDPVSSEVIHESVKTLTIVLGKSQGKGLGSLFVDITLQTRTLLDDACKAAFRACSPYLKHQKEFSFQSEEDERNPKLCRQLSHYHPELLQFFYANKIL
;
A
#
# COMPACT_ATOMS: atom_id res chain seq x y z
N MET A 1 72.52 -0.66 11.76
CA MET A 1 73.24 -1.87 11.29
C MET A 1 72.86 -2.98 12.26
N ASP A 2 71.83 -3.76 11.95
CA ASP A 2 71.84 -5.03 11.20
C ASP A 2 71.78 -6.19 12.21
N GLN A 3 70.64 -6.90 12.32
CA GLN A 3 70.45 -8.28 11.81
C GLN A 3 71.37 -9.30 12.52
N THR A 4 70.99 -10.49 12.98
CA THR A 4 69.93 -11.45 12.61
C THR A 4 70.12 -12.63 13.61
N GLN A 5 69.10 -12.99 14.39
CA GLN A 5 68.27 -14.19 14.23
C GLN A 5 68.96 -15.57 14.43
N ARG A 6 68.60 -16.29 15.50
CA ARG A 6 68.37 -17.77 15.56
C ARG A 6 67.40 -18.03 16.73
N ARG A 7 66.11 -18.36 16.51
CA ARG A 7 65.51 -19.71 16.25
C ARG A 7 66.12 -20.80 17.13
N MET A 8 65.43 -21.73 17.79
CA MET A 8 64.03 -22.16 18.00
C MET A 8 64.15 -23.33 19.01
N LEU A 9 63.09 -23.64 19.77
CA LEU A 9 62.57 -24.99 20.07
C LEU A 9 62.05 -25.14 21.52
N GLY A 10 60.74 -25.42 21.66
CA GLY A 10 60.15 -25.89 22.92
C GLY A 10 58.70 -25.44 23.18
N GLN A 11 57.73 -25.94 22.40
CA GLN A 11 56.29 -26.01 22.74
C GLN A 11 56.00 -27.38 23.41
N PRO A 12 54.82 -27.71 23.99
CA PRO A 12 53.55 -26.94 24.11
C PRO A 12 52.83 -27.02 25.49
N SER A 13 51.89 -26.12 25.82
CA SER A 13 50.56 -26.46 26.40
C SER A 13 49.63 -25.24 26.64
N ALA A 14 48.40 -25.35 26.13
CA ALA A 14 47.08 -24.87 26.59
C ALA A 14 46.75 -23.38 26.92
N ILE A 15 45.92 -22.82 26.03
CA ILE A 15 44.91 -21.71 26.03
C ILE A 15 44.09 -21.61 27.36
N PRO A 16 43.59 -20.43 27.86
CA PRO A 16 42.76 -19.46 27.11
C PRO A 16 42.98 -17.95 27.33
N ALA A 17 43.02 -17.22 26.20
CA ALA A 17 42.80 -15.78 26.18
C ALA A 17 41.30 -15.46 26.30
N SER A 18 40.99 -14.65 27.30
CA SER A 18 39.68 -14.05 27.57
C SER A 18 39.26 -13.07 26.47
N GLN A 19 37.94 -12.97 26.30
CA GLN A 19 37.23 -12.35 25.18
C GLN A 19 37.42 -10.82 25.06
N PRO A 20 37.48 -10.27 23.84
CA PRO A 20 37.09 -8.89 23.58
C PRO A 20 35.56 -8.80 23.47
N THR A 21 34.97 -7.93 24.29
CA THR A 21 33.57 -7.51 24.25
C THR A 21 33.31 -6.68 23.00
N LYS A 22 32.27 -7.08 22.24
CA LYS A 22 31.40 -6.29 21.33
C LYS A 22 30.92 -7.16 20.16
N LYS A 23 29.92 -8.02 20.41
CA LYS A 23 29.05 -8.54 19.35
C LYS A 23 27.83 -7.64 19.22
N ARG A 24 27.99 -6.58 18.42
CA ARG A 24 26.89 -5.82 17.83
C ARG A 24 26.25 -6.70 16.75
N THR A 25 25.63 -7.79 17.17
CA THR A 25 24.97 -8.75 16.29
C THR A 25 23.86 -9.36 17.10
N SER A 26 22.66 -9.43 16.51
CA SER A 26 21.48 -10.12 17.01
C SER A 26 20.33 -9.28 17.58
N ILE A 27 20.09 -8.06 17.06
CA ILE A 27 18.70 -7.53 17.03
C ILE A 27 18.00 -7.96 15.72
N ILE A 28 18.74 -8.02 14.61
CA ILE A 28 18.22 -8.52 13.32
C ILE A 28 17.89 -10.03 13.37
N SER A 29 18.61 -10.81 14.18
CA SER A 29 18.32 -12.26 14.32
C SER A 29 17.09 -12.55 15.18
N PHE A 30 16.69 -11.62 16.04
CA PHE A 30 15.40 -11.71 16.75
C PHE A 30 14.24 -11.44 15.79
N PHE A 31 14.37 -10.45 14.90
CA PHE A 31 13.35 -10.20 13.89
C PHE A 31 13.25 -11.30 12.83
N SER A 32 14.34 -12.01 12.50
CA SER A 32 14.25 -13.20 11.63
C SER A 32 13.67 -14.42 12.35
N LYS A 33 13.82 -14.52 13.69
CA LYS A 33 13.15 -15.55 14.50
C LYS A 33 11.66 -15.28 14.70
N VAL A 34 11.24 -14.02 14.71
CA VAL A 34 9.80 -13.65 14.78
C VAL A 34 9.17 -13.70 13.39
N SER A 35 9.87 -13.30 12.33
CA SER A 35 9.35 -13.39 10.95
C SER A 35 9.30 -14.82 10.41
N GLY A 36 10.20 -15.71 10.85
CA GLY A 36 10.23 -17.14 10.48
C GLY A 36 9.44 -18.09 11.40
N ARG A 37 8.86 -17.58 12.51
CA ARG A 37 7.97 -18.34 13.42
C ARG A 37 6.49 -18.01 13.28
N LEU A 38 6.08 -17.23 12.29
CA LEU A 38 4.69 -17.24 11.81
C LEU A 38 4.37 -18.46 10.94
N ARG A 39 5.07 -19.59 11.18
CA ARG A 39 4.55 -20.90 10.80
C ARG A 39 3.35 -21.13 11.69
N PHE A 40 2.16 -20.86 11.16
CA PHE A 40 0.85 -21.19 11.71
C PHE A 40 0.91 -22.55 12.42
N GLN A 41 1.23 -22.52 13.71
CA GLN A 41 1.21 -23.68 14.58
C GLN A 41 -0.20 -23.71 15.16
N LYS A 42 -0.92 -24.78 14.82
CA LYS A 42 -2.37 -24.99 14.84
C LYS A 42 -3.09 -24.41 13.62
N ARG A 43 -3.52 -25.33 12.74
CA ARG A 43 -4.71 -25.17 11.90
C ARG A 43 -5.90 -24.80 12.81
N GLU A 44 -6.04 -23.53 13.17
CA GLU A 44 -7.38 -23.01 13.39
C GLU A 44 -8.10 -23.13 12.04
N PRO A 45 -9.29 -23.75 11.99
CA PRO A 45 -10.00 -23.85 10.72
C PRO A 45 -10.19 -22.43 10.19
N LEU A 46 -9.77 -22.15 8.95
CA LEU A 46 -9.82 -20.82 8.33
C LEU A 46 -11.20 -20.12 8.40
N LYS A 47 -12.25 -20.89 8.68
CA LYS A 47 -13.57 -20.38 9.08
C LYS A 47 -13.51 -19.49 10.32
N ASN A 48 -12.78 -19.90 11.36
CA ASN A 48 -12.61 -19.14 12.61
C ASN A 48 -11.85 -17.83 12.35
N VAL A 49 -10.81 -17.89 11.51
CA VAL A 49 -10.03 -16.70 11.13
C VAL A 49 -10.90 -15.71 10.36
N PHE A 50 -11.70 -16.18 9.40
CA PHE A 50 -12.64 -15.31 8.68
C PHE A 50 -13.65 -14.64 9.62
N CYS A 51 -14.29 -15.41 10.51
CA CYS A 51 -15.26 -14.86 11.47
C CYS A 51 -14.62 -13.80 12.39
N LEU A 52 -13.43 -14.10 12.93
CA LEU A 52 -12.68 -13.16 13.76
C LEU A 52 -12.39 -11.85 12.99
N LEU A 53 -11.94 -11.94 11.74
CA LEU A 53 -11.69 -10.74 10.93
C LEU A 53 -12.99 -9.98 10.62
N ALA A 54 -14.08 -10.68 10.37
CA ALA A 54 -15.39 -10.05 10.14
C ALA A 54 -15.89 -9.28 11.37
N GLU A 55 -15.70 -9.82 12.57
CA GLU A 55 -15.99 -9.12 13.82
C GLU A 55 -15.08 -7.90 14.00
N ARG A 56 -13.76 -8.06 13.82
CA ARG A 56 -12.79 -6.96 13.99
C ARG A 56 -12.92 -5.86 12.94
N ALA A 57 -13.47 -6.16 11.77
CA ALA A 57 -13.78 -5.18 10.73
C ALA A 57 -14.86 -4.17 11.15
N ARG A 58 -15.65 -4.47 12.19
CA ARG A 58 -16.69 -3.58 12.74
C ARG A 58 -16.33 -3.04 14.13
N ASP A 59 -15.10 -3.24 14.58
CA ASP A 59 -14.66 -2.79 15.90
C ASP A 59 -14.63 -1.25 15.98
N PRO A 60 -15.00 -0.64 17.12
CA PRO A 60 -14.87 0.81 17.31
C PRO A 60 -13.46 1.34 17.05
N SER A 61 -12.43 0.53 17.29
CA SER A 61 -11.03 0.90 17.04
C SER A 61 -10.65 0.80 15.56
N ALA A 62 -10.30 1.94 14.97
CA ALA A 62 -9.78 2.01 13.60
C ALA A 62 -8.58 1.08 13.37
N LYS A 63 -7.66 0.97 14.36
CA LYS A 63 -6.51 0.07 14.26
C LYS A 63 -6.92 -1.39 14.09
N LYS A 64 -7.94 -1.85 14.81
CA LYS A 64 -8.44 -3.22 14.68
C LYS A 64 -9.15 -3.43 13.34
N ARG A 65 -9.92 -2.45 12.87
CA ARG A 65 -10.54 -2.50 11.53
C ARG A 65 -9.48 -2.58 10.43
N HIS A 66 -8.44 -1.74 10.50
CA HIS A 66 -7.33 -1.76 9.54
C HIS A 66 -6.63 -3.12 9.53
N MET A 67 -6.32 -3.67 10.71
CA MET A 67 -5.72 -5.00 10.83
C MET A 67 -6.63 -6.09 10.28
N ALA A 68 -7.95 -5.95 10.43
CA ALA A 68 -8.92 -6.87 9.85
C ALA A 68 -8.89 -6.83 8.32
N MET A 69 -8.89 -5.64 7.71
CA MET A 69 -8.79 -5.47 6.25
C MET A 69 -7.50 -6.08 5.71
N ARG A 70 -6.37 -5.79 6.38
CA ARG A 70 -5.08 -6.38 6.04
C ARG A 70 -5.09 -7.91 6.14
N GLY A 71 -5.71 -8.44 7.20
CA GLY A 71 -5.87 -9.89 7.39
C GLY A 71 -6.67 -10.55 6.27
N LEU A 72 -7.76 -9.92 5.82
CA LEU A 72 -8.53 -10.38 4.65
C LEU A 72 -7.67 -10.38 3.38
N GLY A 73 -6.81 -9.38 3.19
CA GLY A 73 -5.87 -9.32 2.07
C GLY A 73 -4.82 -10.42 2.11
N THR A 74 -4.27 -10.72 3.28
CA THR A 74 -3.36 -11.86 3.49
C THR A 74 -4.06 -13.18 3.15
N MET A 75 -5.29 -13.39 3.63
CA MET A 75 -6.07 -14.58 3.29
C MET A 75 -6.33 -14.71 1.78
N ALA A 76 -6.63 -13.60 1.09
CA ALA A 76 -6.84 -13.60 -0.36
C ALA A 76 -5.57 -13.95 -1.16
N ARG A 77 -4.39 -13.62 -0.62
CA ARG A 77 -3.10 -13.98 -1.22
C ARG A 77 -2.73 -15.43 -0.95
N GLU A 78 -2.84 -15.87 0.30
CA GLU A 78 -2.34 -17.17 0.76
C GLU A 78 -3.31 -18.32 0.53
N ALA A 79 -4.63 -18.06 0.58
CA ALA A 79 -5.67 -19.07 0.48
C ALA A 79 -6.86 -18.60 -0.41
N PRO A 80 -6.62 -18.27 -1.70
CA PRO A 80 -7.65 -17.70 -2.59
C PRO A 80 -8.87 -18.60 -2.75
N ASP A 81 -8.72 -19.92 -2.77
CA ASP A 81 -9.84 -20.87 -2.89
C ASP A 81 -10.80 -20.80 -1.69
N LYS A 82 -10.28 -20.48 -0.50
CA LYS A 82 -11.09 -20.33 0.72
C LYS A 82 -11.83 -19.00 0.71
N VAL A 83 -11.19 -17.93 0.23
CA VAL A 83 -11.83 -16.63 0.02
C VAL A 83 -12.95 -16.73 -1.03
N ARG A 84 -12.78 -17.54 -2.07
CA ARG A 84 -13.82 -17.77 -3.09
C ARG A 84 -15.14 -18.28 -2.48
N LYS A 85 -15.07 -19.14 -1.45
CA LYS A 85 -16.26 -19.63 -0.73
C LYS A 85 -17.03 -18.53 0.02
N TYR A 86 -16.31 -17.53 0.56
CA TYR A 86 -16.91 -16.44 1.34
C TYR A 86 -16.91 -15.11 0.57
N LYS A 87 -16.84 -15.17 -0.77
CA LYS A 87 -16.59 -14.00 -1.63
C LYS A 87 -17.53 -12.83 -1.34
N LYS A 88 -18.84 -13.08 -1.31
CA LYS A 88 -19.84 -12.04 -1.06
C LYS A 88 -19.64 -11.36 0.30
N ALA A 89 -19.34 -12.14 1.33
CA ALA A 89 -19.11 -11.62 2.68
C ALA A 89 -17.79 -10.84 2.78
N VAL A 90 -16.71 -11.34 2.16
CA VAL A 90 -15.43 -10.63 2.08
C VAL A 90 -15.60 -9.29 1.36
N LEU A 91 -16.28 -9.28 0.20
CA LEU A 91 -16.53 -8.03 -0.53
C LEU A 91 -17.40 -7.06 0.28
N ALA A 92 -18.42 -7.53 0.99
CA ALA A 92 -19.24 -6.67 1.84
C ALA A 92 -18.43 -6.03 2.98
N LEU A 93 -17.51 -6.76 3.60
CA LEU A 93 -16.61 -6.22 4.63
C LEU A 93 -15.65 -5.17 4.05
N LEU A 94 -15.13 -5.40 2.85
CA LEU A 94 -14.26 -4.44 2.18
C LEU A 94 -15.00 -3.17 1.78
N VAL A 95 -16.22 -3.30 1.23
CA VAL A 95 -17.08 -2.15 0.94
C VAL A 95 -17.33 -1.35 2.21
N HIS A 96 -17.68 -2.01 3.32
CA HIS A 96 -17.81 -1.33 4.61
C HIS A 96 -16.52 -0.58 5.01
N GLY A 97 -15.34 -1.17 4.80
CA GLY A 97 -14.07 -0.50 5.03
C GLY A 97 -13.77 0.67 4.09
N LEU A 98 -14.34 0.69 2.87
CA LEU A 98 -14.23 1.84 1.96
C LEU A 98 -15.04 3.04 2.44
N TYR A 99 -16.12 2.80 3.16
CA TYR A 99 -16.98 3.82 3.78
C TYR A 99 -16.57 4.13 5.23
N ASP A 100 -15.34 3.79 5.65
CA ASP A 100 -14.90 4.05 7.02
C ASP A 100 -14.97 5.56 7.33
N PRO A 101 -15.76 5.98 8.34
CA PRO A 101 -16.02 7.40 8.56
C PRO A 101 -14.85 8.15 9.22
N VAL A 102 -13.84 7.44 9.73
CA VAL A 102 -12.87 8.01 10.68
C VAL A 102 -11.41 7.80 10.25
N SER A 103 -11.08 6.75 9.48
CA SER A 103 -9.68 6.36 9.24
C SER A 103 -9.36 6.14 7.76
N SER A 104 -8.49 7.00 7.24
CA SER A 104 -7.90 6.86 5.90
C SER A 104 -7.04 5.59 5.77
N GLU A 105 -6.45 5.10 6.87
CA GLU A 105 -5.69 3.85 6.88
C GLU A 105 -6.59 2.63 6.66
N VAL A 106 -7.83 2.66 7.18
CA VAL A 106 -8.82 1.61 6.90
C VAL A 106 -9.24 1.68 5.44
N ILE A 107 -9.56 2.87 4.93
CA ILE A 107 -9.98 3.08 3.53
C ILE A 107 -8.89 2.58 2.59
N HIS A 108 -7.64 3.03 2.77
CA HIS A 108 -6.53 2.67 1.89
C HIS A 108 -6.23 1.16 1.91
N GLU A 109 -6.22 0.53 3.09
CA GLU A 109 -5.99 -0.92 3.17
C GLU A 109 -7.18 -1.71 2.60
N SER A 110 -8.40 -1.18 2.71
CA SER A 110 -9.59 -1.76 2.08
C SER A 110 -9.50 -1.73 0.56
N VAL A 111 -9.14 -0.58 -0.03
CA VAL A 111 -8.92 -0.44 -1.49
C VAL A 111 -7.83 -1.42 -1.95
N LYS A 112 -6.68 -1.43 -1.28
CA LYS A 112 -5.56 -2.32 -1.60
C LYS A 112 -5.96 -3.80 -1.52
N THR A 113 -6.72 -4.17 -0.49
CA THR A 113 -7.22 -5.54 -0.33
C THR A 113 -8.25 -5.89 -1.40
N LEU A 114 -9.12 -4.96 -1.75
CA LEU A 114 -10.09 -5.12 -2.81
C LEU A 114 -9.42 -5.41 -4.15
N THR A 115 -8.35 -4.68 -4.49
CA THR A 115 -7.55 -4.95 -5.71
C THR A 115 -7.04 -6.39 -5.76
N ILE A 116 -6.58 -6.94 -4.62
CA ILE A 116 -6.13 -8.33 -4.54
C ILE A 116 -7.30 -9.29 -4.79
N VAL A 117 -8.42 -9.11 -4.09
CA VAL A 117 -9.59 -10.01 -4.19
C VAL A 117 -10.21 -9.97 -5.59
N LEU A 118 -10.31 -8.79 -6.18
CA LEU A 118 -10.82 -8.62 -7.55
C LEU A 118 -9.89 -9.25 -8.58
N GLY A 119 -8.58 -9.06 -8.44
CA GLY A 119 -7.57 -9.67 -9.33
C GLY A 119 -7.61 -11.21 -9.28
N LYS A 120 -7.73 -11.80 -8.08
CA LYS A 120 -7.84 -13.26 -7.93
C LYS A 120 -9.17 -13.84 -8.41
N SER A 121 -10.22 -13.04 -8.42
CA SER A 121 -11.55 -13.50 -8.83
C SER A 121 -11.99 -13.03 -10.23
N GLN A 122 -11.07 -12.40 -10.98
CA GLN A 122 -11.29 -11.83 -12.31
C GLN A 122 -12.56 -10.97 -12.41
N GLY A 123 -12.93 -10.28 -11.33
CA GLY A 123 -14.13 -9.44 -11.29
C GLY A 123 -15.48 -10.16 -11.51
N LYS A 124 -15.54 -11.50 -11.57
CA LYS A 124 -16.79 -12.25 -11.83
C LYS A 124 -17.68 -12.30 -10.58
N GLY A 125 -19.00 -12.23 -10.69
CA GLY A 125 -19.89 -12.48 -9.54
C GLY A 125 -19.79 -11.45 -8.40
N LEU A 126 -19.68 -10.16 -8.75
CA LEU A 126 -19.75 -9.05 -7.79
C LEU A 126 -21.20 -8.73 -7.39
N GLY A 127 -22.16 -8.96 -8.29
CA GLY A 127 -23.57 -8.70 -8.04
C GLY A 127 -23.83 -7.21 -7.76
N SER A 128 -24.72 -6.92 -6.82
CA SER A 128 -25.06 -5.54 -6.43
C SER A 128 -23.88 -4.75 -5.86
N LEU A 129 -22.90 -5.43 -5.24
CA LEU A 129 -21.71 -4.78 -4.67
C LEU A 129 -20.85 -4.07 -5.72
N PHE A 130 -21.01 -4.41 -7.01
CA PHE A 130 -20.31 -3.70 -8.09
C PHE A 130 -20.63 -2.21 -8.10
N VAL A 131 -21.89 -1.84 -7.88
CA VAL A 131 -22.33 -0.44 -7.84
C VAL A 131 -21.67 0.28 -6.66
N ASP A 132 -21.74 -0.32 -5.47
CA ASP A 132 -21.18 0.28 -4.24
C ASP A 132 -19.66 0.47 -4.36
N ILE A 133 -18.94 -0.54 -4.87
CA ILE A 133 -17.50 -0.50 -5.09
C ILE A 133 -17.15 0.60 -6.09
N THR A 134 -17.87 0.67 -7.22
CA THR A 134 -17.58 1.62 -8.29
C THR A 134 -17.85 3.05 -7.84
N LEU A 135 -19.00 3.28 -7.19
CA LEU A 135 -19.37 4.58 -6.66
C LEU A 135 -18.33 5.06 -5.65
N GLN A 136 -17.98 4.22 -4.67
CA GLN A 136 -17.05 4.64 -3.62
C GLN A 136 -15.62 4.83 -4.14
N THR A 137 -15.15 3.96 -5.05
CA THR A 137 -13.82 4.12 -5.65
C THR A 137 -13.73 5.40 -6.48
N ARG A 138 -14.79 5.75 -7.21
CA ARG A 138 -14.87 7.02 -7.96
C ARG A 138 -14.77 8.22 -7.03
N THR A 139 -15.54 8.24 -5.94
CA THR A 139 -15.50 9.35 -4.96
C THR A 139 -14.10 9.51 -4.37
N LEU A 140 -13.46 8.40 -3.98
CA LEU A 140 -12.09 8.42 -3.45
C LEU A 140 -11.08 8.96 -4.48
N LEU A 141 -11.24 8.61 -5.75
CA LEU A 141 -10.38 9.12 -6.82
C LEU A 141 -10.61 10.61 -7.07
N ASP A 142 -11.87 11.04 -7.15
CA ASP A 142 -12.23 12.44 -7.36
C ASP A 142 -11.66 13.33 -6.23
N ASP A 143 -11.75 12.88 -4.98
CA ASP A 143 -11.19 13.59 -3.83
C ASP A 143 -9.67 13.62 -3.84
N ALA A 144 -9.02 12.50 -4.18
CA ALA A 144 -7.57 12.44 -4.34
C ALA A 144 -7.09 13.37 -5.46
N CYS A 145 -7.78 13.42 -6.60
CA CYS A 145 -7.49 14.33 -7.71
C CYS A 145 -7.65 15.80 -7.30
N LYS A 146 -8.71 16.16 -6.58
CA LYS A 146 -8.89 17.52 -6.05
C LYS A 146 -7.78 17.90 -5.07
N ALA A 147 -7.41 17.00 -4.17
CA ALA A 147 -6.33 17.22 -3.20
C ALA A 147 -4.98 17.41 -3.91
N ALA A 148 -4.67 16.55 -4.88
CA ALA A 148 -3.46 16.68 -5.70
C ALA A 148 -3.44 18.00 -6.48
N PHE A 149 -4.55 18.37 -7.11
CA PHE A 149 -4.65 19.65 -7.82
C PHE A 149 -4.41 20.84 -6.90
N ARG A 150 -5.01 20.85 -5.70
CA ARG A 150 -4.79 21.91 -4.71
C ARG A 150 -3.33 21.98 -4.25
N ALA A 151 -2.70 20.84 -4.01
CA ALA A 151 -1.29 20.77 -3.61
C ALA A 151 -0.34 21.23 -4.72
N CYS A 152 -0.64 20.90 -5.98
CA CYS A 152 0.20 21.24 -7.13
C CYS A 152 -0.06 22.64 -7.69
N SER A 153 -1.25 23.22 -7.49
CA SER A 153 -1.66 24.51 -8.06
C SER A 153 -0.65 25.65 -7.82
N PRO A 154 -0.02 25.82 -6.64
CA PRO A 154 0.98 26.87 -6.43
C PRO A 154 2.20 26.76 -7.34
N TYR A 155 2.66 25.53 -7.59
CA TYR A 155 3.82 25.25 -8.46
C TYR A 155 3.48 25.49 -9.94
N LEU A 156 2.22 25.27 -10.33
CA LEU A 156 1.73 25.56 -11.68
C LEU A 156 1.55 27.07 -11.92
N LYS A 157 1.27 27.86 -10.87
CA LYS A 157 1.17 29.33 -10.96
C LYS A 157 2.52 30.00 -11.16
N HIS A 158 3.58 29.52 -10.50
CA HIS A 158 4.95 30.08 -10.66
C HIS A 158 5.55 29.86 -12.05
N GLN A 159 5.16 28.81 -12.78
CA GLN A 159 5.61 28.62 -14.16
C GLN A 159 5.12 29.71 -15.12
N LYS A 160 4.05 30.43 -14.76
CA LYS A 160 3.43 31.46 -15.59
C LYS A 160 4.12 32.82 -15.52
N GLU A 161 4.85 33.10 -14.44
CA GLU A 161 5.67 34.31 -14.30
C GLU A 161 7.05 34.16 -14.96
N PHE A 162 7.53 32.92 -15.16
CA PHE A 162 8.78 32.63 -15.88
C PHE A 162 8.62 32.46 -17.39
N SER A 163 7.39 32.31 -17.90
CA SER A 163 7.10 32.20 -19.33
C SER A 163 6.79 33.58 -19.94
N PHE A 164 7.71 34.53 -19.82
CA PHE A 164 7.77 35.65 -20.75
C PHE A 164 8.73 35.27 -21.87
N GLN A 165 8.19 35.26 -23.09
CA GLN A 165 8.80 34.91 -24.37
C GLN A 165 8.80 33.41 -24.72
N SER A 166 7.72 32.96 -25.36
CA SER A 166 7.83 32.11 -26.56
C SER A 166 6.47 31.98 -27.22
N GLU A 167 6.33 32.67 -28.35
CA GLU A 167 5.64 32.27 -29.59
C GLU A 167 4.18 31.79 -29.50
N GLU A 168 3.30 32.53 -30.15
CA GLU A 168 1.90 32.21 -30.41
C GLU A 168 1.72 30.91 -31.21
N ASP A 169 0.66 30.18 -30.80
CA ASP A 169 -0.23 29.39 -31.65
C ASP A 169 0.26 28.10 -32.33
N GLU A 170 0.07 26.98 -31.63
CA GLU A 170 -0.47 25.76 -32.27
C GLU A 170 -1.47 25.05 -31.33
N ARG A 171 -2.73 25.51 -31.35
CA ARG A 171 -3.80 24.99 -30.48
C ARG A 171 -4.34 23.68 -31.03
N ASN A 172 -4.48 22.64 -30.19
CA ASN A 172 -4.98 21.32 -30.61
C ASN A 172 -6.51 21.20 -30.42
N PRO A 173 -7.33 21.36 -31.49
CA PRO A 173 -8.79 21.42 -31.37
C PRO A 173 -9.44 20.10 -30.95
N LYS A 174 -8.75 18.95 -31.12
CA LYS A 174 -9.27 17.64 -30.67
C LYS A 174 -9.24 17.52 -29.14
N LEU A 175 -8.19 18.03 -28.52
CA LEU A 175 -7.99 17.91 -27.08
C LEU A 175 -8.97 18.80 -26.30
N CYS A 176 -9.26 20.01 -26.79
CA CYS A 176 -10.31 20.88 -26.24
C CYS A 176 -11.70 20.21 -26.26
N ARG A 177 -12.05 19.53 -27.36
CA ARG A 177 -13.35 18.84 -27.49
C ARG A 177 -13.49 17.64 -26.55
N GLN A 178 -12.41 16.92 -26.28
CA GLN A 178 -12.47 15.79 -25.34
C GLN A 178 -12.60 16.30 -23.91
N LEU A 179 -11.84 17.32 -23.54
CA LEU A 179 -11.88 17.86 -22.19
C LEU A 179 -13.19 18.59 -21.87
N SER A 180 -13.81 19.26 -22.84
CA SER A 180 -15.13 19.88 -22.63
C SER A 180 -16.21 18.86 -22.27
N HIS A 181 -16.10 17.63 -22.80
CA HIS A 181 -17.09 16.59 -22.60
C HIS A 181 -16.88 15.80 -21.30
N TYR A 182 -15.63 15.56 -20.91
CA TYR A 182 -15.31 14.69 -19.76
C TYR A 182 -14.90 15.44 -18.49
N HIS A 183 -14.22 16.59 -18.62
CA HIS A 183 -13.64 17.33 -17.49
C HIS A 183 -13.58 18.85 -17.78
N PRO A 184 -14.72 19.56 -17.73
CA PRO A 184 -14.77 20.99 -18.05
C PRO A 184 -13.89 21.84 -17.12
N GLU A 185 -13.63 21.39 -15.89
CA GLU A 185 -12.73 22.06 -14.95
C GLU A 185 -11.26 21.98 -15.39
N LEU A 186 -10.85 20.86 -16.00
CA LEU A 186 -9.52 20.73 -16.58
C LEU A 186 -9.39 21.59 -17.83
N LEU A 187 -10.43 21.64 -18.67
CA LEU A 187 -10.46 22.53 -19.83
C LEU A 187 -10.30 24.00 -19.42
N GLN A 188 -11.04 24.44 -18.39
CA GLN A 188 -10.92 25.79 -17.86
C GLN A 188 -9.52 26.06 -17.26
N PHE A 189 -8.91 25.05 -16.64
CA PHE A 189 -7.51 25.13 -16.21
C PHE A 189 -6.54 25.28 -17.39
N PHE A 190 -6.70 24.52 -18.48
CA PHE A 190 -5.83 24.63 -19.65
C PHE A 190 -5.97 25.97 -20.36
N TYR A 191 -7.21 26.46 -20.56
CA TYR A 191 -7.47 27.79 -21.11
C TYR A 191 -6.94 28.91 -20.23
N ALA A 192 -7.18 28.83 -18.92
CA ALA A 192 -6.68 29.83 -17.99
C ALA A 192 -5.15 29.91 -18.07
N ASN A 193 -4.46 28.81 -18.39
CA ASN A 193 -3.01 28.71 -18.45
C ASN A 193 -2.41 28.79 -19.87
N LYS A 194 -3.20 29.08 -20.91
CA LYS A 194 -2.74 29.12 -22.31
C LYS A 194 -1.98 27.86 -22.76
N ILE A 195 -2.34 26.70 -22.20
CA ILE A 195 -1.77 25.40 -22.58
C ILE A 195 -2.46 24.87 -23.85
N LEU A 196 -3.68 25.35 -24.12
CA LEU A 196 -4.50 25.15 -25.31
C LEU A 196 -5.01 26.51 -25.80
#